data_AF-A0A9E6S3S3-F1
#
_entry.id   AF-A0A9E6S3S3-F1
#
_cell.length_a   1.000
_cell.length_b   1.000
_cell.length_c   1.000
_cell.angle_alpha   90.00
_cell.angle_beta   90.00
_cell.angle_gamma   90.00
#
_symmetry.space_group_name_H-M   'P 1'
#
loop_
_entity.id
_entity.type
_entity.pdbx_description
1 polymer ?
#
loop_
_entity_poly.entity_id
_entity_poly.type
_entity_poly.pdbx_seq_one_letter_code
_entity_poly.pdbx_strand_id
1 'polypeptide(L)'
;MNDKITVKPDTMYLEDLLEEIANGAYKIPEFQREFVWKTRQMLDLFDSILNGYPIGSLLFWKTKDYKTKNEIGPYIINKSNSDVKYVLDGFQRISTLFGVLMNPKNFPEEINNLKLKDFQIFFDIKENNFSKQTKKDNIFSIPLYKVYDNRELFDFMRHLDKQNIPDHEKNKYIENVRNLHDILHKYRLPYVEIKGGDIKSAVEIFSRLNSTGTEISEDYILSARSYVEVEFKLIDSITEFLSSLNSYNFEDLKRDIILKCIYNSKGTFYYDVNREDLLKDNLEYFTQSAYIHIKKAVRFLYKKLFVIDIRLLPYPAQLIFISEYFRLNSVPTDEEYQKLENWFWITTYSNYFTIYSMSQLRTAYEIFCQFAKGEHNDGIYRVNEDMEFPAAKYPSKLNFTGVRPKALQLFYLKSILGNSEPQDMEGIKEIFISSKKDRTPGNIILRLSSEFDLSPDKKTLANFINNNDPDILEKHFITEEMVTLYNQGKIDDFVSQRDEYLKSKEREFVESLNIRYIN
;
A
#
# COMPACT_ATOMS: atom_id res chain seq x y z
N MET A 1 1.00 -43.56 -7.99
CA MET A 1 2.36 -43.22 -8.48
C MET A 1 2.57 -41.76 -8.16
N ASN A 2 3.53 -41.43 -7.28
CA ASN A 2 3.86 -40.04 -6.98
C ASN A 2 4.54 -39.45 -8.22
N ASP A 3 3.86 -38.54 -8.93
CA ASP A 3 4.46 -37.78 -10.03
C ASP A 3 5.66 -37.01 -9.48
N LYS A 4 6.87 -37.49 -9.79
CA LYS A 4 8.13 -36.91 -9.34
C LYS A 4 8.22 -35.47 -9.84
N ILE A 5 8.33 -34.53 -8.91
CA ILE A 5 8.45 -33.12 -9.25
C ILE A 5 9.74 -32.89 -10.05
N THR A 6 9.62 -32.19 -11.17
CA THR A 6 10.76 -31.74 -11.96
C THR A 6 10.66 -30.23 -12.19
N VAL A 7 11.81 -29.56 -12.15
CA VAL A 7 11.92 -28.11 -12.32
C VAL A 7 12.81 -27.86 -13.53
N LYS A 8 12.32 -27.07 -14.50
CA LYS A 8 13.04 -26.73 -15.72
C LYS A 8 13.09 -25.20 -15.88
N PRO A 9 14.25 -24.54 -15.71
CA PRO A 9 14.43 -23.16 -16.14
C PRO A 9 14.59 -23.09 -17.67
N ASP A 10 13.99 -22.08 -18.30
CA ASP A 10 14.08 -21.84 -19.74
C ASP A 10 13.78 -20.35 -20.07
N THR A 11 13.74 -20.01 -21.36
CA THR A 11 13.35 -18.68 -21.85
C THR A 11 12.33 -18.80 -22.98
N MET A 12 11.42 -17.84 -23.09
CA MET A 12 10.44 -17.77 -24.19
C MET A 12 10.33 -16.36 -24.75
N TYR A 13 9.87 -16.20 -26.00
CA TYR A 13 9.55 -14.87 -26.51
C TYR A 13 8.27 -14.34 -25.86
N LEU A 14 8.20 -13.02 -25.70
CA LEU A 14 6.97 -12.36 -25.25
C LEU A 14 5.80 -12.70 -26.18
N GLU A 15 6.05 -12.71 -27.49
CA GLU A 15 5.05 -13.08 -28.50
C GLU A 15 4.46 -14.47 -28.27
N ASP A 16 5.31 -15.48 -28.09
CA ASP A 16 4.88 -16.86 -27.78
C ASP A 16 4.00 -16.90 -26.52
N LEU A 17 4.40 -16.17 -25.47
CA LEU A 17 3.64 -16.10 -24.22
C LEU A 17 2.25 -15.52 -24.45
N LEU A 18 2.15 -14.39 -25.17
CA LEU A 18 0.87 -13.73 -25.43
C LEU A 18 -0.06 -14.61 -26.28
N GLU A 19 0.47 -15.29 -27.29
CA GLU A 19 -0.29 -16.23 -28.13
C GLU A 19 -0.75 -17.45 -27.33
N GLU A 20 0.12 -18.06 -26.53
CA GLU A 20 -0.22 -19.19 -25.68
C GLU A 20 -1.30 -18.82 -24.65
N ILE A 21 -1.24 -17.61 -24.06
CA ILE A 21 -2.31 -17.09 -23.18
C ILE A 21 -3.62 -16.95 -23.96
N ALA A 22 -3.60 -16.31 -25.13
CA ALA A 22 -4.78 -16.12 -25.97
C ALA A 22 -5.41 -17.44 -26.45
N ASN A 23 -4.66 -18.53 -26.44
CA ASN A 23 -5.09 -19.88 -26.77
C ASN A 23 -5.45 -20.74 -25.54
N GLY A 24 -5.45 -20.17 -24.34
CA GLY A 24 -5.85 -20.85 -23.10
C GLY A 24 -4.82 -21.85 -22.57
N ALA A 25 -3.56 -21.78 -23.01
CA ALA A 25 -2.47 -22.62 -22.49
C ALA A 25 -2.00 -22.17 -21.10
N TYR A 26 -2.27 -20.92 -20.73
CA TYR A 26 -1.99 -20.38 -19.40
C TYR A 26 -3.28 -20.08 -18.64
N LYS A 27 -3.37 -20.56 -17.40
CA LYS A 27 -4.50 -20.27 -16.51
C LYS A 27 -4.05 -19.73 -15.17
N ILE A 28 -4.93 -18.94 -14.56
CA ILE A 28 -4.70 -18.33 -13.26
C ILE A 28 -5.37 -19.20 -12.19
N PRO A 29 -4.62 -19.78 -11.24
CA PRO A 29 -5.21 -20.53 -10.15
C PRO A 29 -6.17 -19.69 -9.32
N GLU A 30 -7.22 -20.30 -8.77
CA GLU A 30 -8.24 -19.56 -8.02
C GLU A 30 -7.72 -18.91 -6.72
N PHE A 31 -6.66 -19.48 -6.11
CA PHE A 31 -5.98 -18.88 -4.95
C PHE A 31 -5.05 -17.70 -5.32
N GLN A 32 -4.87 -17.39 -6.62
CA GLN A 32 -4.08 -16.24 -7.02
C GLN A 32 -4.81 -14.95 -6.66
N ARG A 33 -4.07 -13.98 -6.09
CA ARG A 33 -4.63 -12.67 -5.74
C ARG A 33 -5.14 -11.94 -6.98
N GLU A 34 -6.13 -11.08 -6.79
CA GLU A 34 -6.60 -10.16 -7.83
C GLU A 34 -5.48 -9.25 -8.37
N PHE A 35 -5.72 -8.65 -9.54
CA PHE A 35 -4.81 -7.65 -10.09
C PHE A 35 -4.81 -6.39 -9.22
N VAL A 36 -3.64 -5.98 -8.72
CA VAL A 36 -3.47 -4.86 -7.76
C VAL A 36 -2.46 -3.80 -8.22
N TRP A 37 -1.83 -3.98 -9.39
CA TRP A 37 -0.86 -3.02 -9.89
C TRP A 37 -1.52 -1.69 -10.28
N LYS A 38 -0.98 -0.59 -9.74
CA LYS A 38 -1.37 0.77 -10.12
C LYS A 38 -0.67 1.17 -11.42
N THR A 39 -1.21 2.17 -12.13
CA THR A 39 -0.66 2.65 -13.41
C THR A 39 0.85 2.87 -13.40
N ARG A 40 1.40 3.45 -12.33
CA ARG A 40 2.86 3.67 -12.21
C ARG A 40 3.66 2.38 -12.35
N GLN A 41 3.24 1.29 -11.72
CA GLN A 41 3.95 -0.01 -11.80
C GLN A 41 3.88 -0.61 -13.21
N MET A 42 2.77 -0.39 -13.91
CA MET A 42 2.66 -0.78 -15.32
C MET A 42 3.60 0.04 -16.21
N LEU A 43 3.71 1.35 -15.99
CA LEU A 43 4.66 2.21 -16.70
C LEU A 43 6.11 1.79 -16.43
N ASP A 44 6.47 1.54 -15.17
CA ASP A 44 7.81 1.10 -14.76
C ASP A 44 8.19 -0.25 -15.42
N LEU A 45 7.21 -1.15 -15.63
CA LEU A 45 7.42 -2.41 -16.35
C LEU A 45 7.83 -2.17 -17.82
N PHE A 46 7.09 -1.33 -18.54
CA PHE A 46 7.39 -1.02 -19.94
C PHE A 46 8.66 -0.20 -20.09
N ASP A 47 8.94 0.71 -19.15
CA ASP A 47 10.21 1.45 -19.08
C ASP A 47 11.39 0.49 -18.91
N SER A 48 11.26 -0.52 -18.06
CA SER A 48 12.27 -1.56 -17.90
C SER A 48 12.50 -2.33 -19.21
N ILE A 49 11.44 -2.69 -19.93
CA ILE A 49 11.53 -3.39 -21.23
C ILE A 49 12.22 -2.50 -22.28
N LEU A 50 11.82 -1.24 -22.39
CA LEU A 50 12.41 -0.27 -23.33
C LEU A 50 13.91 -0.08 -23.09
N ASN A 51 14.33 -0.04 -21.83
CA ASN A 51 15.73 0.13 -21.44
C ASN A 51 16.53 -1.19 -21.39
N GLY A 52 15.89 -2.34 -21.66
CA GLY A 52 16.55 -3.66 -21.60
C GLY A 52 16.87 -4.14 -20.18
N TYR A 53 16.22 -3.59 -19.16
CA TYR A 53 16.36 -4.03 -17.78
C TYR A 53 15.59 -5.33 -17.52
N PRO A 54 16.12 -6.24 -16.67
CA PRO A 54 15.45 -7.48 -16.37
C PRO A 54 14.14 -7.23 -15.59
N ILE A 55 13.03 -7.78 -16.09
CA ILE A 55 11.72 -7.70 -15.42
C ILE A 55 11.43 -8.90 -14.51
N GLY A 56 12.44 -9.69 -14.19
CA GLY A 56 12.37 -10.92 -13.38
C GLY A 56 11.87 -12.15 -14.14
N SER A 57 12.00 -13.34 -13.55
CA SER A 57 11.51 -14.60 -14.12
C SER A 57 10.03 -14.84 -13.84
N LEU A 58 9.37 -15.64 -14.67
CA LEU A 58 8.01 -16.16 -14.44
C LEU A 58 8.08 -17.57 -13.82
N LEU A 59 7.05 -17.99 -13.09
CA LEU A 59 6.95 -19.34 -12.56
C LEU A 59 5.64 -19.99 -12.98
N PHE A 60 5.75 -21.13 -13.64
CA PHE A 60 4.63 -21.91 -14.14
C PHE A 60 4.60 -23.29 -13.50
N TRP A 61 3.38 -23.81 -13.30
CA TRP A 61 3.15 -25.15 -12.79
C TRP A 61 2.29 -25.95 -13.76
N LYS A 62 2.77 -27.10 -14.20
CA LYS A 62 2.08 -28.01 -15.10
C LYS A 62 1.62 -29.23 -14.31
N THR A 63 0.30 -29.34 -14.16
CA THR A 63 -0.37 -30.40 -13.39
C THR A 63 -1.71 -30.76 -14.03
N LYS A 64 -2.43 -31.74 -13.45
CA LYS A 64 -3.80 -32.07 -13.83
C LYS A 64 -4.77 -30.94 -13.48
N ASP A 65 -5.95 -30.95 -14.09
CA ASP A 65 -6.96 -29.90 -13.94
C ASP A 65 -7.14 -29.40 -12.49
N TYR A 66 -6.99 -28.10 -12.33
CA TYR A 66 -7.15 -27.34 -11.10
C TYR A 66 -8.13 -26.18 -11.33
N LYS A 67 -8.76 -25.68 -10.26
CA LYS A 67 -9.73 -24.57 -10.34
C LYS A 67 -9.05 -23.25 -10.74
N THR A 68 -9.66 -22.52 -11.67
CA THR A 68 -9.06 -21.34 -12.29
C THR A 68 -10.00 -20.15 -12.34
N LYS A 69 -9.39 -18.96 -12.34
CA LYS A 69 -10.01 -17.75 -12.85
C LYS A 69 -9.78 -17.69 -14.36
N ASN A 70 -10.79 -17.26 -15.10
CA ASN A 70 -10.70 -17.11 -16.55
C ASN A 70 -10.27 -15.70 -16.98
N GLU A 71 -10.00 -14.79 -16.04
CA GLU A 71 -9.63 -13.40 -16.37
C GLU A 71 -8.12 -13.18 -16.33
N ILE A 72 -7.55 -12.60 -17.39
CA ILE A 72 -6.15 -12.14 -17.47
C ILE A 72 -6.13 -10.72 -18.03
N GLY A 73 -5.71 -9.77 -17.21
CA GLY A 73 -5.86 -8.35 -17.53
C GLY A 73 -7.36 -7.99 -17.70
N PRO A 74 -7.75 -7.26 -18.74
CA PRO A 74 -9.15 -6.95 -19.03
C PRO A 74 -9.88 -8.06 -19.81
N TYR A 75 -9.24 -9.18 -20.13
CA TYR A 75 -9.76 -10.20 -21.05
C TYR A 75 -10.21 -11.49 -20.31
N ILE A 76 -11.27 -12.12 -20.80
CA ILE A 76 -11.81 -13.40 -20.31
C ILE A 76 -11.39 -14.51 -21.26
N ILE A 77 -10.48 -15.39 -20.85
CA ILE A 77 -9.96 -16.50 -21.65
C ILE A 77 -10.81 -17.74 -21.42
N ASN A 78 -11.76 -18.00 -22.32
CA ASN A 78 -12.65 -19.18 -22.25
C ASN A 78 -12.12 -20.41 -23.00
N LYS A 79 -11.05 -20.26 -23.78
CA LYS A 79 -10.47 -21.37 -24.55
C LYS A 79 -9.85 -22.42 -23.63
N SER A 80 -10.01 -23.69 -23.99
CA SER A 80 -9.38 -24.81 -23.31
C SER A 80 -8.23 -25.35 -24.15
N ASN A 81 -7.08 -25.56 -23.52
CA ASN A 81 -5.93 -26.22 -24.11
C ASN A 81 -5.71 -27.56 -23.39
N SER A 82 -5.27 -28.60 -24.10
CA SER A 82 -4.91 -29.88 -23.51
C SER A 82 -3.62 -29.81 -22.67
N ASP A 83 -2.78 -28.80 -22.90
CA ASP A 83 -1.52 -28.57 -22.19
C ASP A 83 -1.59 -27.25 -21.41
N VAL A 84 -2.17 -27.31 -20.21
CA VAL A 84 -2.36 -26.13 -19.33
C VAL A 84 -1.18 -25.95 -18.38
N LYS A 85 -0.69 -24.72 -18.32
CA LYS A 85 0.28 -24.21 -17.34
C LYS A 85 -0.41 -23.21 -16.41
N TYR A 86 -0.23 -23.38 -15.11
CA TYR A 86 -0.76 -22.53 -14.07
C TYR A 86 0.25 -21.45 -13.68
N VAL A 87 -0.17 -20.18 -13.65
CA VAL A 87 0.70 -19.06 -13.27
C VAL A 87 0.81 -18.96 -11.76
N LEU A 88 1.97 -19.35 -11.21
CA LEU A 88 2.28 -19.20 -9.78
C LEU A 88 2.90 -17.83 -9.48
N ASP A 89 3.85 -17.40 -10.32
CA ASP A 89 4.49 -16.09 -10.21
C ASP A 89 4.36 -15.27 -11.50
N GLY A 90 4.39 -13.96 -11.34
CA GLY A 90 4.38 -13.02 -12.45
C GLY A 90 2.99 -12.70 -12.97
N PHE A 91 1.92 -13.10 -12.24
CA PHE A 91 0.53 -12.82 -12.61
C PHE A 91 0.29 -11.34 -12.96
N GLN A 92 0.81 -10.41 -12.14
CA GLN A 92 0.66 -8.96 -12.38
C GLN A 92 1.41 -8.50 -13.63
N ARG A 93 2.61 -9.04 -13.89
CA ARG A 93 3.42 -8.76 -15.09
C ARG A 93 2.73 -9.30 -16.34
N ILE A 94 2.31 -10.56 -16.32
CA ILE A 94 1.59 -11.24 -17.40
C ILE A 94 0.29 -10.50 -17.71
N SER A 95 -0.52 -10.16 -16.69
CA SER A 95 -1.77 -9.43 -16.88
C SER A 95 -1.55 -8.04 -17.46
N THR A 96 -0.47 -7.36 -17.07
CA THR A 96 -0.09 -6.05 -17.64
C THR A 96 0.32 -6.20 -19.10
N LEU A 97 1.25 -7.11 -19.41
CA LEU A 97 1.73 -7.34 -20.77
C LEU A 97 0.59 -7.73 -21.70
N PHE A 98 -0.22 -8.71 -21.30
CA PHE A 98 -1.37 -9.18 -22.07
C PHE A 98 -2.45 -8.10 -22.19
N GLY A 99 -2.80 -7.45 -21.09
CA GLY A 99 -3.83 -6.41 -21.06
C GLY A 99 -3.52 -5.19 -21.90
N VAL A 100 -2.24 -4.79 -21.97
CA VAL A 100 -1.79 -3.56 -22.64
C VAL A 100 -1.43 -3.78 -24.11
N LEU A 101 -0.87 -4.95 -24.46
CA LEU A 101 -0.35 -5.22 -25.81
C LEU A 101 -1.37 -5.89 -26.73
N MET A 102 -2.32 -6.65 -26.19
CA MET A 102 -3.33 -7.28 -27.03
C MET A 102 -4.31 -6.25 -27.59
N ASN A 103 -4.61 -6.36 -28.88
CA ASN A 103 -5.57 -5.50 -29.54
C ASN A 103 -7.00 -5.86 -29.09
N PRO A 104 -7.76 -4.94 -28.47
CA PRO A 104 -9.13 -5.23 -28.00
C PRO A 104 -10.07 -5.70 -29.11
N LYS A 105 -9.81 -5.33 -30.37
CA LYS A 105 -10.61 -5.77 -31.52
C LYS A 105 -10.56 -7.29 -31.74
N ASN A 106 -9.56 -7.98 -31.21
CA ASN A 106 -9.41 -9.42 -31.33
C ASN A 106 -10.21 -10.20 -30.27
N PHE A 107 -10.83 -9.52 -29.29
CA PHE A 107 -11.56 -10.15 -28.17
C PHE A 107 -12.92 -9.48 -27.86
N PRO A 108 -13.76 -9.12 -28.84
CA PRO A 108 -14.90 -8.21 -28.63
C PRO A 108 -15.95 -8.70 -27.62
N GLU A 109 -16.14 -10.02 -27.49
CA GLU A 109 -17.15 -10.64 -26.59
C GLU A 109 -16.55 -11.08 -25.24
N GLU A 110 -15.24 -10.94 -25.07
CA GLU A 110 -14.47 -11.49 -23.95
C GLU A 110 -13.68 -10.40 -23.20
N ILE A 111 -14.23 -9.18 -23.10
CA ILE A 111 -13.56 -8.03 -22.47
C ILE A 111 -14.40 -7.42 -21.34
N ASN A 112 -13.75 -7.18 -20.20
CA ASN A 112 -14.24 -6.30 -19.16
C ASN A 112 -13.94 -4.83 -19.50
N ASN A 113 -14.92 -4.14 -20.07
CA ASN A 113 -14.80 -2.74 -20.52
C ASN A 113 -14.47 -1.74 -19.38
N LEU A 114 -14.82 -2.06 -18.14
CA LEU A 114 -14.49 -1.22 -17.00
C LEU A 114 -12.99 -1.29 -16.70
N LYS A 115 -12.42 -2.50 -16.69
CA LYS A 115 -10.98 -2.74 -16.48
C LYS A 115 -10.13 -2.28 -17.66
N LEU A 116 -10.63 -2.39 -18.89
CA LEU A 116 -9.87 -2.04 -20.10
C LEU A 116 -9.26 -0.63 -20.03
N LYS A 117 -9.96 0.34 -19.45
CA LYS A 117 -9.48 1.73 -19.30
C LYS A 117 -8.19 1.84 -18.50
N ASP A 118 -7.94 0.92 -17.57
CA ASP A 118 -6.74 0.93 -16.73
C ASP A 118 -5.52 0.35 -17.43
N PHE A 119 -5.73 -0.49 -18.44
CA PHE A 119 -4.67 -1.07 -19.29
C PHE A 119 -4.39 -0.24 -20.55
N GLN A 120 -4.98 0.95 -20.70
CA GLN A 120 -4.66 1.87 -21.80
C GLN A 120 -3.39 2.67 -21.49
N ILE A 121 -2.24 2.07 -21.80
CA ILE A 121 -0.92 2.71 -21.73
C ILE A 121 -0.52 3.21 -23.11
N PHE A 122 0.06 4.41 -23.15
CA PHE A 122 0.48 5.08 -24.36
C PHE A 122 1.98 5.31 -24.36
N PHE A 123 2.56 5.28 -25.54
CA PHE A 123 3.93 5.66 -25.81
C PHE A 123 3.96 7.03 -26.47
N ASP A 124 4.72 7.95 -25.89
CA ASP A 124 4.98 9.27 -26.49
C ASP A 124 6.21 9.15 -27.40
N ILE A 125 5.99 9.24 -28.71
CA ILE A 125 7.04 9.08 -29.72
C ILE A 125 8.04 10.25 -29.73
N LYS A 126 7.69 11.40 -29.13
CA LYS A 126 8.56 12.57 -29.07
C LYS A 126 9.50 12.48 -27.87
N GLU A 127 8.94 12.19 -26.71
CA GLU A 127 9.66 12.10 -25.45
C GLU A 127 10.25 10.71 -25.17
N ASN A 128 9.89 9.70 -25.97
CA ASN A 128 10.35 8.32 -25.87
C ASN A 128 10.06 7.70 -24.49
N ASN A 129 8.85 7.93 -23.97
CA ASN A 129 8.43 7.48 -22.64
C ASN A 129 6.98 6.98 -22.64
N PHE A 130 6.57 6.37 -21.51
CA PHE A 130 5.22 5.83 -21.33
C PHE A 130 4.38 6.73 -20.44
N SER A 131 3.09 6.86 -20.75
CA SER A 131 2.13 7.59 -19.94
C SER A 131 0.71 7.05 -20.04
N LYS A 132 -0.16 7.45 -19.12
CA LYS A 132 -1.62 7.35 -19.30
C LYS A 132 -2.07 8.58 -20.09
N GLN A 133 -2.89 8.40 -21.12
CA GLN A 133 -3.30 9.52 -21.97
C GLN A 133 -4.03 10.60 -21.15
N THR A 134 -3.52 11.83 -21.21
CA THR A 134 -4.10 13.00 -20.53
C THR A 134 -4.88 13.92 -21.47
N LYS A 135 -4.61 13.87 -22.78
CA LYS A 135 -5.26 14.69 -23.81
C LYS A 135 -5.80 13.82 -24.94
N LYS A 136 -7.06 14.05 -25.30
CA LYS A 136 -7.83 13.16 -26.19
C LYS A 136 -7.33 13.10 -27.64
N ASP A 137 -6.48 14.03 -28.07
CA ASP A 137 -6.05 14.17 -29.48
C ASP A 137 -4.54 14.40 -29.65
N ASN A 138 -3.69 13.80 -28.81
CA ASN A 138 -2.24 13.90 -28.99
C ASN A 138 -1.74 12.96 -30.10
N ILE A 139 -1.44 13.51 -31.28
CA ILE A 139 -0.91 12.75 -32.44
C ILE A 139 0.45 12.07 -32.17
N PHE A 140 1.19 12.54 -31.17
CA PHE A 140 2.49 11.95 -30.77
C PHE A 140 2.34 10.79 -29.79
N SER A 141 1.11 10.51 -29.33
CA SER A 141 0.83 9.49 -28.34
C SER A 141 0.10 8.32 -28.98
N ILE A 142 0.73 7.16 -28.99
CA ILE A 142 0.19 5.92 -29.57
C ILE A 142 -0.10 4.90 -28.46
N PRO A 143 -1.31 4.29 -28.41
CA PRO A 143 -1.58 3.17 -27.51
C PRO A 143 -0.63 2.00 -27.76
N LEU A 144 -0.14 1.34 -26.71
CA LEU A 144 0.84 0.26 -26.86
C LEU A 144 0.33 -0.96 -27.66
N TYR A 145 -0.94 -1.31 -27.57
CA TYR A 145 -1.51 -2.36 -28.43
C TYR A 145 -1.38 -2.03 -29.92
N LYS A 146 -1.38 -0.74 -30.30
CA LYS A 146 -1.15 -0.32 -31.69
C LYS A 146 0.32 -0.33 -32.08
N VAL A 147 1.22 -0.09 -31.13
CA VAL A 147 2.66 -0.26 -31.37
C VAL A 147 2.98 -1.73 -31.60
N TYR A 148 2.33 -2.62 -30.84
CA TYR A 148 2.53 -4.06 -30.94
C TYR A 148 1.89 -4.67 -32.20
N ASP A 149 0.66 -4.28 -32.55
CA ASP A 149 -0.04 -4.79 -33.74
C ASP A 149 0.56 -4.19 -35.03
N ASN A 150 1.15 -5.05 -35.87
CA ASN A 150 1.76 -4.69 -37.16
C ASN A 150 0.86 -3.83 -38.07
N ARG A 151 -0.44 -4.14 -38.14
CA ARG A 151 -1.39 -3.41 -39.01
C ARG A 151 -1.70 -2.04 -38.44
N GLU A 152 -1.97 -1.96 -37.14
CA GLU A 152 -2.25 -0.69 -36.46
C GLU A 152 -1.02 0.23 -36.45
N LEU A 153 0.19 -0.32 -36.27
CA LEU A 153 1.44 0.42 -36.33
C LEU A 153 1.64 1.03 -37.72
N PHE A 154 1.45 0.23 -38.78
CA PHE A 154 1.55 0.72 -40.15
C PHE A 154 0.52 1.82 -40.45
N ASP A 155 -0.72 1.65 -39.98
CA ASP A 155 -1.75 2.68 -40.09
C ASP A 155 -1.34 3.97 -39.37
N PHE A 156 -0.83 3.87 -38.15
CA PHE A 156 -0.34 5.02 -37.39
C PHE A 156 0.78 5.76 -38.14
N MET A 157 1.78 5.02 -38.63
CA MET A 157 2.89 5.60 -39.39
C MET A 157 2.41 6.34 -40.64
N ARG A 158 1.42 5.80 -41.37
CA ARG A 158 0.81 6.49 -42.53
C ARG A 158 0.06 7.76 -42.13
N HIS A 159 -0.58 7.79 -40.97
CA HIS A 159 -1.25 8.99 -40.47
C HIS A 159 -0.24 10.05 -40.02
N LEU A 160 0.85 9.63 -39.37
CA LEU A 160 1.94 10.52 -38.97
C LEU A 160 2.64 11.15 -40.18
N ASP A 161 2.80 10.39 -41.27
CA ASP A 161 3.42 10.89 -42.50
C ASP A 161 2.62 12.02 -43.17
N LYS A 162 1.29 12.02 -43.02
CA LYS A 162 0.41 13.08 -43.52
C LYS A 162 0.42 14.35 -42.66
N GLN A 163 1.05 14.34 -41.48
CA GLN A 163 1.09 15.50 -40.60
C GLN A 163 2.13 16.52 -41.07
N ASN A 164 1.87 17.79 -40.78
CA ASN A 164 2.78 18.90 -41.09
C ASN A 164 3.92 18.97 -40.05
N ILE A 165 4.81 17.97 -40.07
CA ILE A 165 5.98 17.83 -39.18
C ILE A 165 7.25 17.85 -40.06
N PRO A 166 8.33 18.55 -39.65
CA PRO A 166 9.60 18.51 -40.36
C PRO A 166 10.12 17.07 -40.57
N ASP A 167 10.62 16.75 -41.76
CA ASP A 167 11.01 15.38 -42.13
C ASP A 167 12.01 14.73 -41.17
N HIS A 168 12.96 15.50 -40.64
CA HIS A 168 13.95 14.99 -39.67
C HIS A 168 13.31 14.55 -38.34
N GLU A 169 12.32 15.31 -37.83
CA GLU A 169 11.57 14.93 -36.62
C GLU A 169 10.67 13.73 -36.90
N LYS A 170 9.99 13.74 -38.05
CA LYS A 170 9.12 12.63 -38.47
C LYS A 170 9.89 11.32 -38.56
N ASN A 171 11.08 11.32 -39.18
CA ASN A 171 11.95 10.14 -39.27
C ASN A 171 12.35 9.64 -37.88
N LYS A 172 12.74 10.55 -36.96
CA LYS A 172 13.05 10.20 -35.57
C LYS A 172 11.86 9.56 -34.86
N TYR A 173 10.65 10.10 -35.02
CA TYR A 173 9.44 9.57 -34.39
C TYR A 173 9.06 8.18 -34.93
N ILE A 174 9.20 7.98 -36.24
CA ILE A 174 9.03 6.68 -36.88
C ILE A 174 10.06 5.67 -36.36
N GLU A 175 11.31 6.08 -36.20
CA GLU A 175 12.37 5.24 -35.65
C GLU A 175 12.08 4.85 -34.19
N ASN A 176 11.65 5.79 -33.35
CA ASN A 176 11.30 5.53 -31.95
C ASN A 176 10.21 4.45 -31.82
N VAL A 177 9.12 4.56 -32.60
CA VAL A 177 8.03 3.58 -32.52
C VAL A 177 8.42 2.23 -33.12
N ARG A 178 9.21 2.20 -34.20
CA ARG A 178 9.76 0.96 -34.77
C ARG A 178 10.70 0.26 -33.80
N ASN A 179 11.57 1.01 -33.13
CA ASN A 179 12.48 0.47 -32.14
C ASN A 179 11.71 -0.18 -30.98
N LEU A 180 10.68 0.48 -30.45
CA LEU A 180 9.84 -0.10 -29.41
C LEU A 180 9.11 -1.37 -29.90
N HIS A 181 8.55 -1.35 -31.11
CA HIS A 181 7.93 -2.52 -31.73
C HIS A 181 8.92 -3.70 -31.80
N ASP A 182 10.12 -3.47 -32.31
CA ASP A 182 11.19 -4.46 -32.40
C ASP A 182 11.60 -5.02 -31.04
N ILE A 183 11.75 -4.14 -30.03
CA ILE A 183 12.07 -4.54 -28.66
C ILE A 183 10.99 -5.48 -28.12
N LEU A 184 9.71 -5.14 -28.27
CA LEU A 184 8.59 -5.94 -27.76
C LEU A 184 8.55 -7.34 -28.41
N HIS A 185 8.71 -7.45 -29.73
CA HIS A 185 8.68 -8.74 -30.44
C HIS A 185 9.94 -9.59 -30.17
N LYS A 186 11.09 -8.98 -29.95
CA LYS A 186 12.35 -9.69 -29.68
C LYS A 186 12.56 -9.98 -28.19
N TYR A 187 11.72 -9.44 -27.32
CA TYR A 187 11.89 -9.56 -25.87
C TYR A 187 11.77 -11.02 -25.42
N ARG A 188 12.75 -11.48 -24.63
CA ARG A 188 12.77 -12.84 -24.07
C ARG A 188 12.57 -12.81 -22.57
N LEU A 189 11.63 -13.62 -22.09
CA LEU A 189 11.29 -13.76 -20.69
C LEU A 189 11.93 -15.03 -20.12
N PRO A 190 12.73 -14.93 -19.05
CA PRO A 190 13.12 -16.11 -18.30
C PRO A 190 11.89 -16.67 -17.56
N TYR A 191 11.75 -17.99 -17.55
CA TYR A 191 10.73 -18.65 -16.76
C TYR A 191 11.24 -19.97 -16.17
N VAL A 192 10.56 -20.42 -15.14
CA VAL A 192 10.77 -21.72 -14.51
C VAL A 192 9.46 -22.50 -14.60
N GLU A 193 9.52 -23.72 -15.09
CA GLU A 193 8.37 -24.63 -15.16
C GLU A 193 8.55 -25.78 -14.18
N ILE A 194 7.54 -25.97 -13.32
CA ILE A 194 7.43 -27.09 -12.39
C ILE A 194 6.45 -28.09 -13.00
N LYS A 195 6.87 -29.35 -13.18
CA LYS A 195 5.98 -30.43 -13.64
C LYS A 195 5.68 -31.41 -12.51
N GLY A 196 4.42 -31.80 -12.39
CA GLY A 196 3.96 -32.76 -11.38
C GLY A 196 3.83 -32.14 -9.98
N GLY A 197 3.70 -32.99 -8.97
CA GLY A 197 3.43 -32.57 -7.59
C GLY A 197 2.00 -32.07 -7.37
N ASP A 198 1.69 -31.79 -6.11
CA ASP A 198 0.45 -31.13 -5.70
C ASP A 198 0.66 -29.61 -5.52
N ILE A 199 -0.44 -28.89 -5.30
CA ILE A 199 -0.39 -27.44 -5.10
C ILE A 199 0.47 -27.06 -3.89
N LYS A 200 0.43 -27.86 -2.82
CA LYS A 200 1.23 -27.63 -1.60
C LYS A 200 2.72 -27.62 -1.95
N SER A 201 3.17 -28.59 -2.75
CA SER A 201 4.55 -28.65 -3.22
C SER A 201 4.91 -27.50 -4.15
N ALA A 202 4.00 -27.11 -5.05
CA ALA A 202 4.25 -26.03 -6.01
C ALA A 202 4.37 -24.65 -5.33
N VAL A 203 3.51 -24.39 -4.33
CA VAL A 203 3.56 -23.18 -3.47
C VAL A 203 4.81 -23.18 -2.59
N GLU A 204 5.21 -24.33 -2.07
CA GLU A 204 6.45 -24.45 -1.28
C GLU A 204 7.70 -24.18 -2.13
N ILE A 205 7.76 -24.70 -3.36
CA ILE A 205 8.84 -24.41 -4.31
C ILE A 205 8.88 -22.92 -4.64
N PHE A 206 7.72 -22.32 -4.91
CA PHE A 206 7.58 -20.88 -5.13
C PHE A 206 8.10 -20.07 -3.93
N SER A 207 7.69 -20.43 -2.71
CA SER A 207 8.15 -19.81 -1.46
C SER A 207 9.68 -19.83 -1.34
N ARG A 208 10.30 -20.97 -1.65
CA ARG A 208 11.75 -21.14 -1.60
C ARG A 208 12.51 -20.41 -2.70
N LEU A 209 11.93 -20.24 -3.88
CA LEU A 209 12.55 -19.50 -4.98
C LEU A 209 12.55 -17.99 -4.71
N ASN A 210 11.46 -17.48 -4.12
CA ASN A 210 11.27 -16.04 -3.91
C ASN A 210 11.79 -15.49 -2.58
N SER A 211 12.12 -16.36 -1.62
CA SER A 211 12.72 -15.97 -0.33
C SER A 211 14.07 -15.23 -0.47
N THR A 212 14.69 -15.24 -1.65
CA THR A 212 15.94 -14.52 -1.93
C THR A 212 15.76 -13.13 -2.56
N GLY A 213 14.56 -12.75 -3.02
CA GLY A 213 14.37 -11.51 -3.79
C GLY A 213 13.13 -10.69 -3.44
N THR A 214 11.99 -11.30 -3.10
CA THR A 214 10.79 -10.59 -2.61
C THR A 214 9.91 -11.57 -1.85
N GLU A 215 9.65 -11.32 -0.56
CA GLU A 215 8.78 -12.15 0.26
C GLU A 215 7.38 -12.26 -0.36
N ILE A 216 6.94 -13.48 -0.58
CA ILE A 216 5.54 -13.78 -0.88
C ILE A 216 4.73 -13.44 0.37
N SER A 217 3.59 -12.77 0.18
CA SER A 217 2.75 -12.40 1.31
C SER A 217 2.19 -13.65 1.98
N GLU A 218 2.28 -13.75 3.31
CA GLU A 218 1.92 -14.98 4.04
C GLU A 218 0.45 -15.42 3.83
N ASP A 219 -0.45 -14.48 3.53
CA ASP A 219 -1.84 -14.74 3.19
C ASP A 219 -1.96 -15.57 1.91
N TYR A 220 -1.03 -15.42 0.97
CA TYR A 220 -0.98 -16.23 -0.24
C TYR A 220 -0.65 -17.69 0.05
N ILE A 221 0.36 -17.94 0.89
CA ILE A 221 0.75 -19.29 1.29
C ILE A 221 -0.39 -19.96 2.04
N LEU A 222 -1.00 -19.24 2.99
CA LEU A 222 -2.15 -19.73 3.74
C LEU A 222 -3.35 -20.02 2.83
N SER A 223 -3.68 -19.11 1.92
CA SER A 223 -4.83 -19.28 1.00
C SER A 223 -4.63 -20.42 0.02
N ALA A 224 -3.41 -20.63 -0.49
CA ALA A 224 -3.13 -21.73 -1.39
C ALA A 224 -3.17 -23.09 -0.68
N ARG A 225 -2.83 -23.11 0.62
CA ARG A 225 -2.92 -24.32 1.47
C ARG A 225 -4.34 -24.60 1.95
N SER A 226 -5.12 -23.58 2.32
CA SER A 226 -6.52 -23.73 2.75
C SER A 226 -7.45 -24.18 1.62
N TYR A 227 -7.10 -23.86 0.36
CA TYR A 227 -7.89 -24.22 -0.83
C TYR A 227 -8.12 -25.72 -1.02
N VAL A 228 -7.27 -26.55 -0.41
CA VAL A 228 -7.36 -28.02 -0.50
C VAL A 228 -8.32 -28.59 0.54
N GLU A 229 -8.63 -27.84 1.61
CA GLU A 229 -9.29 -28.38 2.82
C GLU A 229 -10.52 -27.58 3.29
N VAL A 230 -10.70 -26.31 2.90
CA VAL A 230 -11.78 -25.42 3.37
C VAL A 230 -12.29 -24.51 2.24
N GLU A 231 -13.61 -24.32 2.10
CA GLU A 231 -14.20 -23.39 1.10
C GLU A 231 -13.89 -21.90 1.37
N PHE A 232 -13.30 -21.58 2.52
CA PHE A 232 -12.99 -20.21 2.94
C PHE A 232 -11.81 -19.62 2.17
N LYS A 233 -12.08 -18.54 1.42
CA LYS A 233 -11.09 -17.80 0.62
C LYS A 233 -10.51 -16.63 1.41
N LEU A 234 -9.42 -16.89 2.16
CA LEU A 234 -8.79 -15.90 3.04
C LEU A 234 -8.39 -14.60 2.30
N ILE A 235 -7.84 -14.70 1.08
CA ILE A 235 -7.42 -13.52 0.29
C ILE A 235 -8.59 -12.60 -0.02
N ASP A 236 -9.73 -13.17 -0.44
CA ASP A 236 -10.92 -12.41 -0.82
C ASP A 236 -11.54 -11.78 0.42
N SER A 237 -11.63 -12.56 1.51
CA SER A 237 -12.08 -12.10 2.83
C SER A 237 -11.26 -10.92 3.35
N ILE A 238 -9.92 -10.96 3.26
CA ILE A 238 -9.05 -9.84 3.68
C ILE A 238 -9.29 -8.61 2.79
N THR A 239 -9.53 -8.81 1.50
CA THR A 239 -9.78 -7.71 0.55
C THR A 239 -11.08 -6.97 0.89
N GLU A 240 -12.15 -7.72 1.13
CA GLU A 240 -13.45 -7.18 1.55
C GLU A 240 -13.34 -6.47 2.90
N PHE A 241 -12.63 -7.07 3.85
CA PHE A 241 -12.40 -6.45 5.16
C PHE A 241 -11.63 -5.12 5.05
N LEU A 242 -10.57 -5.05 4.23
CA LEU A 242 -9.83 -3.81 3.99
C LEU A 242 -10.72 -2.73 3.38
N SER A 243 -11.58 -3.09 2.43
CA SER A 243 -12.56 -2.14 1.86
C SER A 243 -13.54 -1.62 2.92
N SER A 244 -13.89 -2.43 3.92
CA SER A 244 -14.73 -2.00 5.04
C SER A 244 -14.06 -0.98 5.97
N LEU A 245 -12.74 -0.81 5.89
CA LEU A 245 -11.96 0.16 6.69
C LEU A 245 -11.78 1.52 5.98
N ASN A 246 -12.28 1.67 4.75
CA ASN A 246 -12.19 2.91 3.96
C ASN A 246 -12.80 4.12 4.71
N SER A 247 -13.88 3.90 5.47
CA SER A 247 -14.48 4.97 6.30
C SER A 247 -13.55 5.57 7.37
N TYR A 248 -12.39 4.95 7.59
CA TYR A 248 -11.36 5.40 8.52
C TYR A 248 -10.04 5.75 7.83
N ASN A 249 -9.95 5.66 6.49
CA ASN A 249 -8.72 5.74 5.68
C ASN A 249 -7.67 4.67 6.07
N PHE A 250 -8.13 3.44 6.33
CA PHE A 250 -7.29 2.29 6.71
C PHE A 250 -7.32 1.14 5.69
N GLU A 251 -7.88 1.35 4.50
CA GLU A 251 -7.97 0.37 3.40
C GLU A 251 -6.60 -0.03 2.85
N ASP A 252 -5.58 0.80 3.03
CA ASP A 252 -4.18 0.51 2.67
C ASP A 252 -3.41 -0.21 3.79
N LEU A 253 -4.10 -0.71 4.83
CA LEU A 253 -3.48 -1.51 5.89
C LEU A 253 -2.79 -2.75 5.31
N LYS A 254 -1.53 -2.96 5.70
CA LYS A 254 -0.74 -4.10 5.21
C LYS A 254 -1.37 -5.43 5.67
N ARG A 255 -1.53 -6.36 4.73
CA ARG A 255 -2.10 -7.70 4.98
C ARG A 255 -1.34 -8.50 6.04
N ASP A 256 -0.01 -8.37 6.09
CA ASP A 256 0.84 -8.96 7.14
C ASP A 256 0.39 -8.57 8.56
N ILE A 257 -0.05 -7.32 8.76
CA ILE A 257 -0.54 -6.86 10.06
C ILE A 257 -1.87 -7.53 10.40
N ILE A 258 -2.75 -7.71 9.42
CA ILE A 258 -4.01 -8.44 9.58
C ILE A 258 -3.74 -9.90 9.95
N LEU A 259 -2.81 -10.56 9.27
CA LEU A 259 -2.42 -11.93 9.58
C LEU A 259 -1.87 -12.07 10.99
N LYS A 260 -1.02 -11.14 11.44
CA LYS A 260 -0.53 -11.12 12.82
C LYS A 260 -1.66 -10.96 13.84
N CYS A 261 -2.68 -10.15 13.54
CA CYS A 261 -3.89 -10.09 14.37
C CYS A 261 -4.69 -11.40 14.35
N ILE A 262 -4.78 -12.08 13.20
CA ILE A 262 -5.42 -13.40 13.09
C ILE A 262 -4.66 -14.43 13.93
N TYR A 263 -3.33 -14.41 13.91
CA TYR A 263 -2.48 -15.28 14.75
C TYR A 263 -2.72 -15.00 16.23
N ASN A 264 -2.71 -13.72 16.64
CA ASN A 264 -3.01 -13.31 18.01
C ASN A 264 -4.40 -13.73 18.49
N SER A 265 -5.39 -13.87 17.59
CA SER A 265 -6.75 -14.28 17.98
C SER A 265 -6.81 -15.69 18.60
N LYS A 266 -5.75 -16.50 18.47
CA LYS A 266 -5.55 -17.76 19.20
C LYS A 266 -5.13 -17.56 20.68
N GLY A 267 -4.93 -16.31 21.12
CA GLY A 267 -4.48 -15.96 22.45
C GLY A 267 -2.98 -16.16 22.71
N THR A 268 -2.18 -16.24 21.65
CA THR A 268 -0.72 -16.40 21.73
C THR A 268 -0.04 -15.33 20.90
N PHE A 269 1.20 -14.98 21.23
CA PHE A 269 1.94 -13.97 20.48
C PHE A 269 2.17 -14.45 19.04
N TYR A 270 1.87 -13.61 18.05
CA TYR A 270 1.86 -13.99 16.63
C TYR A 270 3.15 -14.62 16.09
N TYR A 271 4.32 -14.33 16.69
CA TYR A 271 5.58 -14.97 16.30
C TYR A 271 5.68 -16.44 16.72
N ASP A 272 4.87 -16.88 17.69
CA ASP A 272 4.93 -18.22 18.28
C ASP A 272 3.95 -19.17 17.62
N VAL A 273 3.04 -18.64 16.80
CA VAL A 273 2.01 -19.42 16.13
C VAL A 273 2.61 -20.06 14.89
N ASN A 274 2.67 -21.39 14.88
CA ASN A 274 3.05 -22.11 13.66
C ASN A 274 1.95 -21.94 12.61
N ARG A 275 2.35 -21.64 11.38
CA ARG A 275 1.49 -21.52 10.20
C ARG A 275 0.59 -22.74 10.00
N GLU A 276 1.07 -23.93 10.36
CA GLU A 276 0.31 -25.18 10.25
C GLU A 276 -0.83 -25.29 11.28
N ASP A 277 -0.70 -24.61 12.42
CA ASP A 277 -1.70 -24.70 13.49
C ASP A 277 -2.93 -23.82 13.21
N LEU A 278 -2.85 -22.82 12.33
CA LEU A 278 -4.05 -22.10 11.87
C LEU A 278 -4.87 -22.86 10.83
N LEU A 279 -4.20 -23.66 10.01
CA LEU A 279 -4.86 -24.46 8.97
C LEU A 279 -5.58 -25.68 9.57
N LYS A 280 -5.07 -26.22 10.69
CA LYS A 280 -5.72 -27.32 11.42
C LYS A 280 -6.95 -26.89 12.19
N ASP A 281 -6.98 -25.65 12.67
CA ASP A 281 -8.14 -25.10 13.37
C ASP A 281 -9.12 -24.40 12.39
N ASN A 282 -10.24 -23.90 12.89
CA ASN A 282 -11.22 -23.15 12.09
C ASN A 282 -10.67 -21.76 11.71
N LEU A 283 -9.92 -21.71 10.60
CA LEU A 283 -9.31 -20.50 10.05
C LEU A 283 -10.33 -19.37 9.84
N GLU A 284 -11.53 -19.70 9.38
CA GLU A 284 -12.60 -18.73 9.16
C GLU A 284 -13.01 -18.07 10.48
N TYR A 285 -13.23 -18.86 11.53
CA TYR A 285 -13.58 -18.35 12.86
C TYR A 285 -12.55 -17.37 13.41
N PHE A 286 -11.26 -17.72 13.38
CA PHE A 286 -10.19 -16.84 13.84
C PHE A 286 -10.06 -15.59 12.99
N THR A 287 -10.28 -15.72 11.68
CA THR A 287 -10.27 -14.57 10.75
C THR A 287 -11.39 -13.59 11.08
N GLN A 288 -12.62 -14.07 11.24
CA GLN A 288 -13.77 -13.23 11.59
C GLN A 288 -13.62 -12.60 12.99
N SER A 289 -13.10 -13.37 13.96
CA SER A 289 -12.77 -12.86 15.28
C SER A 289 -11.76 -11.71 15.20
N ALA A 290 -10.67 -11.87 14.47
CA ALA A 290 -9.67 -10.81 14.31
C ALA A 290 -10.27 -9.55 13.65
N TYR A 291 -11.11 -9.70 12.62
CA TYR A 291 -11.74 -8.55 11.94
C TYR A 291 -12.58 -7.69 12.88
N ILE A 292 -13.36 -8.30 13.77
CA ILE A 292 -14.15 -7.58 14.78
C ILE A 292 -13.25 -6.70 15.65
N HIS A 293 -12.14 -7.26 16.13
CA HIS A 293 -11.26 -6.57 17.07
C HIS A 293 -10.34 -5.55 16.39
N ILE A 294 -9.87 -5.82 15.17
CA ILE A 294 -9.14 -4.85 14.35
C ILE A 294 -10.05 -3.64 14.10
N LYS A 295 -11.32 -3.85 13.75
CA LYS A 295 -12.26 -2.74 13.50
C LYS A 295 -12.50 -1.89 14.75
N LYS A 296 -12.57 -2.51 15.93
CA LYS A 296 -12.62 -1.78 17.22
C LYS A 296 -11.34 -0.97 17.46
N ALA A 297 -10.17 -1.57 17.22
CA ALA A 297 -8.88 -0.91 17.36
C ALA A 297 -8.72 0.29 16.41
N VAL A 298 -9.04 0.12 15.13
CA VAL A 298 -9.04 1.19 14.13
C VAL A 298 -10.00 2.31 14.54
N ARG A 299 -11.22 1.97 14.97
CA ARG A 299 -12.18 2.96 15.45
C ARG A 299 -11.66 3.75 16.66
N PHE A 300 -11.01 3.09 17.61
CA PHE A 300 -10.39 3.74 18.76
C PHE A 300 -9.25 4.68 18.33
N LEU A 301 -8.33 4.17 17.50
CA LEU A 301 -7.21 4.95 16.94
C LEU A 301 -7.71 6.19 16.19
N TYR A 302 -8.75 6.04 15.38
CA TYR A 302 -9.35 7.13 14.62
C TYR A 302 -10.06 8.15 15.52
N LYS A 303 -10.97 7.70 16.39
CA LYS A 303 -11.85 8.59 17.17
C LYS A 303 -11.19 9.23 18.39
N LYS A 304 -10.27 8.52 19.06
CA LYS A 304 -9.68 8.94 20.34
C LYS A 304 -8.24 9.42 20.19
N LEU A 305 -7.49 8.81 19.27
CA LEU A 305 -6.07 9.09 19.08
C LEU A 305 -5.77 9.89 17.80
N PHE A 306 -6.81 10.29 17.06
CA PHE A 306 -6.73 11.12 15.86
C PHE A 306 -5.85 10.52 14.75
N VAL A 307 -5.68 9.19 14.74
CA VAL A 307 -5.07 8.46 13.64
C VAL A 307 -6.09 8.35 12.52
N ILE A 308 -6.31 9.46 11.83
CA ILE A 308 -7.35 9.60 10.79
C ILE A 308 -6.96 8.99 9.45
N ASP A 309 -5.74 8.47 9.34
CA ASP A 309 -5.15 7.88 8.14
C ASP A 309 -4.10 6.86 8.56
N ILE A 310 -4.03 5.70 7.90
CA ILE A 310 -3.06 4.65 8.22
C ILE A 310 -1.60 5.14 8.19
N ARG A 311 -1.29 6.16 7.38
CA ARG A 311 0.04 6.79 7.31
C ARG A 311 0.46 7.45 8.63
N LEU A 312 -0.49 7.79 9.49
CA LEU A 312 -0.25 8.39 10.80
C LEU A 312 -0.02 7.36 11.90
N LEU A 313 -0.34 6.08 11.67
CA LEU A 313 -0.11 5.04 12.66
C LEU A 313 1.40 4.98 12.99
N PRO A 314 1.83 5.27 14.24
CA PRO A 314 3.25 5.35 14.56
C PRO A 314 3.93 4.00 14.40
N TYR A 315 3.35 2.94 14.98
CA TYR A 315 3.81 1.57 14.85
C TYR A 315 2.69 0.62 14.43
N PRO A 316 2.93 -0.26 13.44
CA PRO A 316 1.99 -1.35 13.15
C PRO A 316 1.74 -2.27 14.36
N ALA A 317 2.75 -2.43 15.22
CA ALA A 317 2.63 -3.21 16.46
C ALA A 317 1.58 -2.64 17.43
N GLN A 318 1.34 -1.32 17.44
CA GLN A 318 0.29 -0.73 18.28
C GLN A 318 -1.09 -1.20 17.85
N LEU A 319 -1.37 -1.30 16.54
CA LEU A 319 -2.64 -1.82 16.05
C LEU A 319 -2.83 -3.30 16.46
N ILE A 320 -1.76 -4.10 16.38
CA ILE A 320 -1.78 -5.52 16.78
C ILE A 320 -2.11 -5.65 18.28
N PHE A 321 -1.44 -4.88 19.12
CA PHE A 321 -1.65 -4.89 20.57
C PHE A 321 -3.05 -4.40 20.91
N ILE A 322 -3.47 -3.24 20.40
CA ILE A 322 -4.80 -2.68 20.67
C ILE A 322 -5.92 -3.60 20.15
N SER A 323 -5.73 -4.27 19.01
CA SER A 323 -6.67 -5.30 18.55
C SER A 323 -6.82 -6.41 19.59
N GLU A 324 -5.71 -6.88 20.15
CA GLU A 324 -5.75 -7.89 21.21
C GLU A 324 -6.39 -7.36 22.51
N TYR A 325 -6.16 -6.08 22.84
CA TYR A 325 -6.84 -5.42 23.95
C TYR A 325 -8.36 -5.56 23.83
N PHE A 326 -8.93 -5.22 22.67
CA PHE A 326 -10.37 -5.32 22.44
C PHE A 326 -10.90 -6.74 22.37
N ARG A 327 -10.04 -7.74 22.14
CA ARG A 327 -10.39 -9.16 22.23
C ARG A 327 -10.54 -9.62 23.67
N LEU A 328 -9.65 -9.17 24.54
CA LEU A 328 -9.63 -9.52 25.96
C LEU A 328 -10.60 -8.65 26.78
N ASN A 329 -10.77 -7.39 26.40
CA ASN A 329 -11.71 -6.44 27.00
C ASN A 329 -12.59 -5.80 25.91
N SER A 330 -13.73 -6.43 25.64
CA SER A 330 -14.58 -6.08 24.50
C SER A 330 -15.37 -4.78 24.66
N VAL A 331 -15.55 -4.30 25.91
CA VAL A 331 -16.28 -3.08 26.27
C VAL A 331 -15.54 -2.39 27.44
N PRO A 332 -14.46 -1.66 27.15
CA PRO A 332 -13.70 -0.96 28.19
C PRO A 332 -14.51 0.18 28.81
N THR A 333 -14.28 0.43 30.09
CA THR A 333 -14.74 1.62 30.83
C THR A 333 -13.99 2.87 30.38
N ASP A 334 -14.50 4.06 30.71
CA ASP A 334 -13.82 5.33 30.37
C ASP A 334 -12.42 5.44 30.99
N GLU A 335 -12.23 4.92 32.21
CA GLU A 335 -10.93 4.87 32.88
C GLU A 335 -9.94 3.96 32.13
N GLU A 336 -10.41 2.80 31.67
CA GLU A 336 -9.62 1.85 30.89
C GLU A 336 -9.24 2.42 29.51
N TYR A 337 -10.16 3.15 28.86
CA TYR A 337 -9.84 3.90 27.65
C TYR A 337 -8.73 4.92 27.89
N GLN A 338 -8.80 5.69 28.98
CA GLN A 338 -7.78 6.69 29.30
C GLN A 338 -6.41 6.04 29.54
N LYS A 339 -6.36 4.89 30.22
CA LYS A 339 -5.12 4.13 30.40
C LYS A 339 -4.56 3.61 29.06
N LEU A 340 -5.43 3.13 28.17
CA LEU A 340 -5.03 2.67 26.83
C LEU A 340 -4.51 3.84 25.96
N GLU A 341 -5.12 5.02 26.06
CA GLU A 341 -4.62 6.23 25.40
C GLU A 341 -3.23 6.61 25.92
N ASN A 342 -3.03 6.58 27.25
CA ASN A 342 -1.72 6.85 27.84
C ASN A 342 -0.66 5.84 27.37
N TRP A 343 -1.00 4.55 27.32
CA TRP A 343 -0.13 3.51 26.78
C TRP A 343 0.28 3.81 25.32
N PHE A 344 -0.68 4.22 24.49
CA PHE A 344 -0.41 4.58 23.09
C PHE A 344 0.58 5.75 23.00
N TRP A 345 0.39 6.80 23.80
CA TRP A 345 1.27 7.97 23.75
C TRP A 345 2.67 7.66 24.31
N ILE A 346 2.78 6.93 25.43
CA ILE A 346 4.06 6.51 26.00
C ILE A 346 4.84 5.70 24.96
N THR A 347 4.22 4.69 24.35
CA THR A 347 4.89 3.84 23.36
C THR A 347 5.27 4.60 22.08
N THR A 348 4.48 5.61 21.70
CA THR A 348 4.75 6.48 20.55
C THR A 348 5.94 7.40 20.79
N TYR A 349 5.98 8.13 21.91
CA TYR A 349 7.01 9.13 22.18
C TYR A 349 8.36 8.52 22.56
N SER A 350 8.38 7.34 23.19
CA SER A 350 9.60 6.75 23.74
C SER A 350 10.37 5.82 22.81
N ASN A 351 9.94 5.69 21.55
CA ASN A 351 10.48 4.70 20.62
C ASN A 351 10.40 3.23 21.12
N TYR A 352 9.40 2.93 21.94
CA TYR A 352 9.23 1.68 22.68
C TYR A 352 9.44 0.40 21.86
N PHE A 353 8.85 0.31 20.66
CA PHE A 353 8.95 -0.90 19.84
C PHE A 353 10.30 -1.10 19.15
N THR A 354 11.20 -0.10 19.20
CA THR A 354 12.52 -0.17 18.55
C THR A 354 13.65 -0.48 19.53
N ILE A 355 13.41 -0.34 20.84
CA ILE A 355 14.41 -0.60 21.87
C ILE A 355 14.41 -2.06 22.35
N TYR A 356 13.42 -2.85 21.95
CA TYR A 356 13.27 -4.25 22.37
C TYR A 356 13.69 -5.25 21.30
N SER A 357 14.35 -6.30 21.76
CA SER A 357 14.54 -7.54 21.00
C SER A 357 13.22 -8.31 20.85
N MET A 358 13.20 -9.29 19.96
CA MET A 358 12.01 -10.12 19.74
C MET A 358 11.51 -10.84 20.99
N SER A 359 12.42 -11.36 21.81
CA SER A 359 12.06 -12.02 23.08
C SER A 359 11.42 -11.04 24.06
N GLN A 360 11.91 -9.80 24.11
CA GLN A 360 11.35 -8.76 24.98
C GLN A 360 9.99 -8.27 24.48
N LEU A 361 9.79 -8.19 23.17
CA LEU A 361 8.47 -7.87 22.59
C LEU A 361 7.42 -8.94 22.91
N ARG A 362 7.81 -10.21 23.01
CA ARG A 362 6.91 -11.29 23.48
C ARG A 362 6.47 -11.03 24.92
N THR A 363 7.42 -10.75 25.82
CA THR A 363 7.09 -10.42 27.22
C THR A 363 6.26 -9.12 27.32
N ALA A 364 6.56 -8.13 26.48
CA ALA A 364 5.76 -6.91 26.40
C ALA A 364 4.32 -7.18 25.97
N TYR A 365 4.11 -8.12 25.04
CA TYR A 365 2.79 -8.56 24.65
C TYR A 365 2.05 -9.25 25.80
N GLU A 366 2.71 -10.13 26.55
CA GLU A 366 2.11 -10.81 27.71
C GLU A 366 1.67 -9.81 28.79
N ILE A 367 2.51 -8.83 29.12
CA ILE A 367 2.18 -7.74 30.06
C ILE A 367 1.04 -6.89 29.53
N PHE A 368 1.01 -6.60 28.24
CA PHE A 368 -0.07 -5.85 27.65
C PHE A 368 -1.40 -6.62 27.69
N CYS A 369 -1.37 -7.94 27.52
CA CYS A 369 -2.54 -8.80 27.70
C CYS A 369 -3.04 -8.84 29.15
N GLN A 370 -2.13 -8.83 30.14
CA GLN A 370 -2.50 -8.67 31.55
C GLN A 370 -3.16 -7.31 31.80
N PHE A 371 -2.61 -6.24 31.22
CA PHE A 371 -3.22 -4.90 31.27
C PHE A 371 -4.62 -4.89 30.67
N ALA A 372 -4.83 -5.56 29.54
CA ALA A 372 -6.16 -5.69 28.94
C ALA A 372 -7.17 -6.39 29.85
N LYS A 373 -6.73 -7.30 30.71
CA LYS A 373 -7.57 -8.00 31.70
C LYS A 373 -7.73 -7.24 33.03
N GLY A 374 -7.09 -6.09 33.18
CA GLY A 374 -7.05 -5.33 34.44
C GLY A 374 -6.06 -5.88 35.47
N GLU A 375 -5.16 -6.79 35.08
CA GLU A 375 -4.16 -7.44 35.95
C GLU A 375 -2.83 -6.67 36.01
N HIS A 376 -2.62 -5.68 35.12
CA HIS A 376 -1.45 -4.80 35.10
C HIS A 376 -1.90 -3.34 34.97
N ASN A 377 -1.15 -2.40 35.54
CA ASN A 377 -1.61 -1.01 35.69
C ASN A 377 -1.59 -0.18 34.41
N ASP A 378 -0.50 -0.25 33.63
CA ASP A 378 -0.26 0.65 32.49
C ASP A 378 0.08 -0.06 31.17
N GLY A 379 0.14 -1.40 31.17
CA GLY A 379 0.55 -2.22 30.01
C GLY A 379 1.96 -1.98 29.47
N ILE A 380 2.85 -1.30 30.21
CA ILE A 380 4.22 -1.00 29.78
C ILE A 380 5.18 -2.03 30.39
N TYR A 381 5.82 -2.84 29.54
CA TYR A 381 6.89 -3.72 29.98
C TYR A 381 8.15 -2.93 30.28
N ARG A 382 8.80 -3.29 31.38
CA ARG A 382 10.06 -2.72 31.84
C ARG A 382 11.04 -3.86 32.08
N VAL A 383 12.27 -3.72 31.55
CA VAL A 383 13.32 -4.73 31.77
C VAL A 383 13.78 -4.74 33.23
N ASN A 384 13.76 -3.57 33.86
CA ASN A 384 13.99 -3.35 35.28
C ASN A 384 13.09 -2.20 35.78
N GLU A 385 12.86 -2.12 37.09
CA GLU A 385 11.94 -1.12 37.67
C GLU A 385 12.36 0.32 37.38
N ASP A 386 13.66 0.57 37.21
CA ASP A 386 14.25 1.89 36.94
C ASP A 386 14.18 2.31 35.45
N MET A 387 13.63 1.47 34.57
CA MET A 387 13.59 1.76 33.14
C MET A 387 12.63 2.92 32.83
N GLU A 388 13.20 4.04 32.42
CA GLU A 388 12.44 5.20 31.93
C GLU A 388 12.16 5.15 30.43
N PHE A 389 11.08 5.83 30.03
CA PHE A 389 10.66 5.99 28.64
C PHE A 389 10.58 7.47 28.26
N PRO A 390 11.71 8.20 28.20
CA PRO A 390 11.70 9.61 27.86
C PRO A 390 11.31 9.81 26.38
N ALA A 391 10.74 10.96 26.06
CA ALA A 391 10.39 11.29 24.70
C ALA A 391 11.64 11.39 23.82
N ALA A 392 11.62 10.72 22.67
CA ALA A 392 12.65 10.87 21.67
C ALA A 392 12.68 12.31 21.13
N LYS A 393 13.86 12.71 20.63
CA LYS A 393 14.15 14.09 20.21
C LYS A 393 13.11 14.63 19.23
N TYR A 394 12.86 15.95 19.34
CA TYR A 394 12.01 16.68 18.42
C TYR A 394 12.45 16.44 16.96
N PRO A 395 11.53 16.14 16.04
CA PRO A 395 11.88 15.79 14.68
C PRO A 395 12.33 17.02 13.87
N SER A 396 13.43 16.91 13.14
CA SER A 396 13.87 17.97 12.21
C SER A 396 13.04 18.03 10.92
N LYS A 397 12.23 17.01 10.64
CA LYS A 397 11.35 16.94 9.47
C LYS A 397 10.00 16.33 9.82
N LEU A 398 8.92 16.90 9.30
CA LEU A 398 7.56 16.37 9.38
C LEU A 398 7.28 15.47 8.16
N ASN A 399 7.24 14.15 8.37
CA ASN A 399 6.99 13.15 7.32
C ASN A 399 6.12 12.02 7.88
N PHE A 400 5.58 11.19 6.97
CA PHE A 400 4.72 10.06 7.32
C PHE A 400 5.48 8.73 7.49
N THR A 401 6.81 8.77 7.62
CA THR A 401 7.64 7.55 7.73
C THR A 401 8.18 7.33 9.13
N GLY A 402 8.65 8.40 9.78
CA GLY A 402 9.22 8.33 11.12
C GLY A 402 8.16 8.39 12.21
N VAL A 403 8.41 7.70 13.33
CA VAL A 403 7.50 7.65 14.49
C VAL A 403 7.36 9.02 15.14
N ARG A 404 8.47 9.72 15.43
CA ARG A 404 8.40 11.05 16.07
C ARG A 404 7.74 12.12 15.22
N PRO A 405 8.01 12.22 13.89
CA PRO A 405 7.21 13.05 13.01
C PRO A 405 5.71 12.77 13.09
N LYS A 406 5.29 11.49 13.05
CA LYS A 406 3.88 11.10 13.21
C LYS A 406 3.31 11.49 14.57
N ALA A 407 4.06 11.30 15.64
CA ALA A 407 3.66 11.70 16.99
C ALA A 407 3.35 13.21 17.07
N LEU A 408 4.21 14.04 16.47
CA LEU A 408 4.00 15.48 16.37
C LEU A 408 2.77 15.82 15.50
N GLN A 409 2.55 15.10 14.40
CA GLN A 409 1.35 15.26 13.57
C GLN A 409 0.06 14.90 14.34
N LEU A 410 0.08 13.82 15.13
CA LEU A 410 -1.07 13.42 15.95
C LEU A 410 -1.35 14.42 17.08
N PHE A 411 -0.30 14.93 17.74
CA PHE A 411 -0.42 16.02 18.70
C PHE A 411 -1.04 17.27 18.07
N TYR A 412 -0.57 17.63 16.87
CA TYR A 412 -1.14 18.75 16.12
C TYR A 412 -2.63 18.49 15.84
N LEU A 413 -2.99 17.35 15.25
CA LEU A 413 -4.40 17.03 14.98
C LEU A 413 -5.28 17.08 16.23
N LYS A 414 -4.75 16.65 17.39
CA LYS A 414 -5.45 16.78 18.68
C LYS A 414 -5.76 18.24 19.03
N SER A 415 -4.85 19.17 18.73
CA SER A 415 -5.10 20.62 18.93
C SER A 415 -6.20 21.15 18.01
N ILE A 416 -6.22 20.73 16.74
CA ILE A 416 -7.24 21.13 15.76
C ILE A 416 -8.63 20.61 16.17
N LEU A 417 -8.73 19.31 16.43
CA LEU A 417 -10.01 18.64 16.68
C LEU A 417 -10.55 18.90 18.09
N GLY A 418 -9.65 19.11 19.07
CA GLY A 418 -10.01 19.22 20.48
C GLY A 418 -10.78 17.98 20.94
N ASN A 419 -12.04 18.18 21.35
CA ASN A 419 -12.94 17.11 21.78
C ASN A 419 -13.88 16.61 20.67
N SER A 420 -13.73 17.10 19.44
CA SER A 420 -14.59 16.73 18.31
C SER A 420 -14.15 15.42 17.68
N GLU A 421 -15.10 14.57 17.28
CA GLU A 421 -14.77 13.38 16.49
C GLU A 421 -14.33 13.77 15.07
N PRO A 422 -13.26 13.17 14.53
CA PRO A 422 -12.85 13.42 13.15
C PRO A 422 -13.90 12.92 12.15
N GLN A 423 -14.19 13.73 11.12
CA GLN A 423 -15.09 13.39 10.01
C GLN A 423 -14.37 13.64 8.67
N ASP A 424 -13.21 13.01 8.49
CA ASP A 424 -12.34 13.29 7.35
C ASP A 424 -12.06 12.01 6.55
N MET A 425 -12.79 11.84 5.44
CA MET A 425 -12.64 10.70 4.51
C MET A 425 -11.57 10.94 3.43
N GLU A 426 -10.88 12.08 3.44
CA GLU A 426 -9.85 12.40 2.45
C GLU A 426 -8.44 12.53 3.06
N GLY A 427 -8.34 12.32 4.36
CA GLY A 427 -7.12 12.32 5.16
C GLY A 427 -6.50 13.71 5.34
N ILE A 428 -5.24 13.74 5.80
CA ILE A 428 -4.52 15.00 6.03
C ILE A 428 -4.08 15.65 4.71
N LYS A 429 -4.24 16.98 4.64
CA LYS A 429 -3.56 17.83 3.65
C LYS A 429 -2.49 18.71 4.30
N GLU A 430 -1.52 19.13 3.50
CA GLU A 430 -0.38 19.95 3.93
C GLU A 430 -0.32 21.27 3.16
N ILE A 431 -0.15 22.38 3.87
CA ILE A 431 0.16 23.70 3.30
C ILE A 431 1.58 24.07 3.73
N PHE A 432 2.42 24.45 2.77
CA PHE A 432 3.74 25.00 3.02
C PHE A 432 3.65 26.51 3.21
N ILE A 433 4.29 27.03 4.26
CA ILE A 433 4.28 28.46 4.56
C ILE A 433 5.21 29.22 3.62
N SER A 434 6.42 28.68 3.41
CA SER A 434 7.42 29.25 2.54
C SER A 434 7.40 28.60 1.14
N SER A 435 7.96 29.31 0.16
CA SER A 435 8.14 28.78 -1.21
C SER A 435 9.19 27.68 -1.28
N LYS A 436 10.12 27.66 -0.31
CA LYS A 436 11.07 26.56 -0.10
C LYS A 436 10.25 25.42 0.52
N LYS A 437 10.06 24.33 -0.22
CA LYS A 437 9.30 23.16 0.26
C LYS A 437 10.11 22.29 1.23
N ASP A 438 10.88 22.90 2.12
CA ASP A 438 11.56 22.18 3.20
C ASP A 438 10.52 21.70 4.20
N ARG A 439 10.65 20.44 4.64
CA ARG A 439 9.65 19.78 5.47
C ARG A 439 9.88 19.98 6.97
N THR A 440 10.37 21.13 7.38
CA THR A 440 10.50 21.47 8.81
C THR A 440 9.10 21.59 9.44
N PRO A 441 8.90 21.19 10.72
CA PRO A 441 7.59 21.28 11.35
C PRO A 441 6.98 22.69 11.33
N GLY A 442 7.77 23.71 11.63
CA GLY A 442 7.37 25.12 11.56
C GLY A 442 6.85 25.56 10.18
N ASN A 443 7.33 24.97 9.09
CA ASN A 443 6.95 25.34 7.71
C ASN A 443 5.70 24.63 7.19
N ILE A 444 5.17 23.62 7.92
CA ILE A 444 4.02 22.83 7.48
C ILE A 444 2.81 23.06 8.38
N ILE A 445 1.71 23.48 7.76
CA ILE A 445 0.39 23.53 8.38
C ILE A 445 -0.36 22.26 7.96
N LEU A 446 -0.81 21.49 8.95
CA LEU A 446 -1.68 20.34 8.73
C LEU A 446 -3.13 20.81 8.76
N ARG A 447 -3.94 20.27 7.85
CA ARG A 447 -5.37 20.55 7.75
C ARG A 447 -6.16 19.28 7.49
N LEU A 448 -7.37 19.26 8.00
CA LEU A 448 -8.35 18.23 7.68
C LEU A 448 -8.98 18.54 6.33
N SER A 449 -9.29 17.51 5.54
CA SER A 449 -9.98 17.70 4.27
C SER A 449 -11.40 18.22 4.44
N SER A 450 -12.04 18.01 5.59
CA SER A 450 -13.34 18.62 5.93
C SER A 450 -13.27 20.15 6.08
N GLU A 451 -12.06 20.72 6.27
CA GLU A 451 -11.86 22.17 6.24
C GLU A 451 -11.73 22.72 4.79
N PHE A 452 -11.81 21.85 3.78
CA PHE A 452 -11.91 22.25 2.37
C PHE A 452 -13.37 22.43 2.00
N ASP A 453 -13.79 23.68 1.85
CA ASP A 453 -14.78 23.99 0.81
C ASP A 453 -14.15 23.71 -0.55
N LEU A 454 -14.96 23.22 -1.50
CA LEU A 454 -14.59 22.81 -2.87
C LEU A 454 -13.96 23.91 -3.75
N SER A 455 -13.63 25.10 -3.22
CA SER A 455 -13.01 26.18 -4.02
C SER A 455 -11.48 26.03 -4.12
N PRO A 456 -10.90 26.04 -5.34
CA PRO A 456 -9.46 25.93 -5.56
C PRO A 456 -8.63 27.04 -4.86
N ASP A 457 -9.24 28.20 -4.62
CA ASP A 457 -8.56 29.40 -4.10
C ASP A 457 -8.26 29.32 -2.58
N LYS A 458 -8.89 28.40 -1.82
CA LYS A 458 -8.68 28.20 -0.37
C LYS A 458 -7.45 27.37 0.01
N LYS A 459 -6.62 26.98 -0.98
CA LYS A 459 -5.38 26.20 -0.78
C LYS A 459 -4.15 27.03 -0.43
N THR A 460 -4.22 28.35 -0.55
CA THR A 460 -3.09 29.23 -0.29
C THR A 460 -3.00 29.59 1.19
N LEU A 461 -1.77 29.75 1.69
CA LEU A 461 -1.54 30.26 3.04
C LEU A 461 -2.26 31.60 3.27
N ALA A 462 -2.20 32.51 2.30
CA ALA A 462 -2.86 33.81 2.36
C ALA A 462 -4.36 33.67 2.65
N ASN A 463 -5.04 32.78 1.94
CA ASN A 463 -6.47 32.58 2.12
C ASN A 463 -6.80 31.91 3.46
N PHE A 464 -5.92 31.04 3.95
CA PHE A 464 -6.07 30.41 5.25
C PHE A 464 -5.92 31.43 6.40
N ILE A 465 -4.91 32.30 6.35
CA ILE A 465 -4.70 33.33 7.36
C ILE A 465 -5.82 34.38 7.34
N ASN A 466 -6.23 34.83 6.15
CA ASN A 466 -7.16 35.96 6.04
C ASN A 466 -8.63 35.62 6.33
N ASN A 467 -9.03 34.35 6.22
CA ASN A 467 -10.44 33.94 6.34
C ASN A 467 -10.78 33.18 7.62
N ASN A 468 -9.80 32.92 8.48
CA ASN A 468 -10.03 32.25 9.76
C ASN A 468 -9.83 33.24 10.90
N ASP A 469 -10.63 33.09 11.95
CA ASP A 469 -10.50 33.88 13.16
C ASP A 469 -9.24 33.47 13.96
N PRO A 470 -8.78 34.32 14.90
CA PRO A 470 -7.59 34.03 15.70
C PRO A 470 -7.68 32.68 16.44
N ASP A 471 -8.87 32.28 16.90
CA ASP A 471 -9.07 31.02 17.63
C ASP A 471 -8.81 29.78 16.75
N ILE A 472 -9.25 29.80 15.49
CA ILE A 472 -8.90 28.73 14.54
C ILE A 472 -7.41 28.77 14.25
N LEU A 473 -6.83 29.93 13.97
CA LEU A 473 -5.39 30.05 13.69
C LEU A 473 -4.51 29.54 14.84
N GLU A 474 -4.92 29.81 16.09
CA GLU A 474 -4.23 29.36 17.28
C GLU A 474 -4.22 27.82 17.41
N LYS A 475 -5.31 27.15 17.04
CA LYS A 475 -5.35 25.66 16.93
C LYS A 475 -4.41 25.11 15.87
N HIS A 476 -4.00 25.94 14.90
CA HIS A 476 -2.96 25.61 13.92
C HIS A 476 -1.56 26.10 14.30
N PHE A 477 -1.40 26.54 15.55
CA PHE A 477 -0.17 27.09 16.12
C PHE A 477 0.31 28.32 15.34
N ILE A 478 -0.62 29.21 15.01
CA ILE A 478 -0.36 30.49 14.33
C ILE A 478 -0.87 31.61 15.21
N THR A 479 0.03 32.39 15.79
CA THR A 479 -0.29 33.51 16.68
C THR A 479 -0.49 34.81 15.89
N GLU A 480 -1.08 35.84 16.52
CA GLU A 480 -1.23 37.17 15.91
C GLU A 480 0.11 37.82 15.52
N GLU A 481 1.18 37.54 16.27
CA GLU A 481 2.53 37.99 15.95
C GLU A 481 3.02 37.35 14.64
N MET A 482 2.79 36.06 14.45
CA MET A 482 3.14 35.36 13.20
C MET A 482 2.33 35.89 12.02
N VAL A 483 1.04 36.20 12.21
CA VAL A 483 0.23 36.87 11.17
C VAL A 483 0.81 38.23 10.81
N THR A 484 1.32 38.98 11.80
CA THR A 484 2.00 40.26 11.56
C THR A 484 3.28 40.08 10.77
N LEU A 485 4.10 39.07 11.10
CA LEU A 485 5.32 38.73 10.35
C LEU A 485 5.00 38.32 8.90
N TYR A 486 3.93 37.55 8.69
CA TYR A 486 3.45 37.19 7.36
C TYR A 486 3.11 38.42 6.53
N ASN A 487 2.32 39.35 7.08
CA ASN A 487 1.91 40.59 6.41
C ASN A 487 3.10 41.52 6.11
N GLN A 488 4.18 41.45 6.88
CA GLN A 488 5.44 42.16 6.63
C GLN A 488 6.36 41.44 5.62
N GLY A 489 5.99 40.26 5.14
CA GLY A 489 6.82 39.45 4.24
C GLY A 489 7.98 38.72 4.92
N LYS A 490 8.02 38.66 6.25
CA LYS A 490 9.08 38.01 7.05
C LYS A 490 8.77 36.52 7.26
N ILE A 491 8.77 35.77 6.16
CA ILE A 491 8.35 34.36 6.17
C ILE A 491 9.32 33.45 6.95
N ASP A 492 10.63 33.69 6.86
CA ASP A 492 11.60 32.87 7.60
C ASP A 492 11.43 33.04 9.12
N ASP A 493 11.20 34.28 9.59
CA ASP A 493 10.93 34.58 11.00
C ASP A 493 9.62 33.92 11.47
N PHE A 494 8.56 33.96 10.65
CA PHE A 494 7.30 33.24 10.92
C PHE A 494 7.60 31.76 11.18
N VAL A 495 8.29 31.10 10.24
CA VAL A 495 8.55 29.66 10.29
C VAL A 495 9.35 29.30 11.54
N SER A 496 10.39 30.08 11.87
CA SER A 496 11.19 29.88 13.08
C SER A 496 10.39 30.08 14.36
N GLN A 497 9.59 31.15 14.47
CA GLN A 497 8.76 31.37 15.65
C GLN A 497 7.73 30.25 15.82
N ARG A 498 7.13 29.78 14.72
CA ARG A 498 6.14 28.70 14.76
C ARG A 498 6.76 27.37 15.18
N ASP A 499 7.97 27.05 14.74
CA ASP A 499 8.67 25.82 15.16
C ASP A 499 8.92 25.80 16.67
N GLU A 500 9.42 26.91 17.22
CA GLU A 500 9.62 27.06 18.67
C GLU A 500 8.30 26.98 19.45
N TYR A 501 7.23 27.59 18.93
CA TYR A 501 5.92 27.54 19.55
C TYR A 501 5.34 26.11 19.57
N LEU A 502 5.43 25.40 18.44
CA LEU A 502 5.07 23.99 18.33
C LEU A 502 5.86 23.13 19.32
N LYS A 503 7.18 23.34 19.41
CA LYS A 503 8.06 22.58 20.32
C LYS A 503 7.68 22.83 21.79
N SER A 504 7.37 24.08 22.16
CA SER A 504 6.90 24.42 23.51
C SER A 504 5.58 23.72 23.85
N LYS A 505 4.59 23.78 22.93
CA LYS A 505 3.28 23.17 23.15
C LYS A 505 3.30 21.64 23.14
N GLU A 506 4.14 21.04 22.30
CA GLU A 506 4.36 19.59 22.33
C GLU A 506 5.00 19.19 23.67
N ARG A 507 5.96 19.96 24.20
CA ARG A 507 6.56 19.70 25.51
C ARG A 507 5.52 19.71 26.63
N GLU A 508 4.69 20.75 26.71
CA GLU A 508 3.60 20.83 27.71
C GLU A 508 2.70 19.58 27.66
N PHE A 509 2.34 19.13 26.44
CA PHE A 509 1.53 17.94 26.27
C PHE A 509 2.25 16.65 26.72
N VAL A 510 3.49 16.45 26.30
CA VAL A 510 4.26 15.25 26.66
C VAL A 510 4.52 15.18 28.16
N GLU A 511 4.83 16.30 28.81
CA GLU A 511 5.01 16.36 30.26
C GLU A 511 3.69 16.09 31.00
N SER A 512 2.54 16.52 30.47
CA SER A 512 1.22 16.19 31.04
C SER A 512 0.92 14.69 31.05
N LEU A 513 1.59 13.91 30.21
CA LEU A 513 1.50 12.45 30.15
C LEU A 513 2.52 11.76 31.09
N ASN A 514 3.24 12.51 31.93
CA ASN A 514 4.35 12.05 32.77
C ASN A 514 5.52 11.45 31.96
N ILE A 515 5.71 11.90 30.71
CA ILE A 515 6.83 11.49 29.87
C ILE A 515 7.92 12.57 29.97
N ARG A 516 9.15 12.19 30.32
CA ARG A 516 10.28 13.13 30.36
C ARG A 516 10.62 13.64 28.97
N TYR A 517 10.53 14.95 28.74
CA TYR A 517 10.90 15.57 27.46
C TYR A 517 12.41 15.80 27.37
N ILE A 518 13.05 15.32 26.30
CA ILE A 518 14.48 15.53 26.05
C ILE A 518 14.67 16.73 25.11
N ASN A 519 15.55 17.66 25.48
CA ASN A 519 15.81 18.90 24.73
C ASN A 519 16.42 18.70 23.34
#